data_AF-A0A160TUC4-F1
#
_entry.id   AF-A0A160TUC4-F1
#
_cell.length_a   1.000
_cell.length_b   1.000
_cell.length_c   1.000
_cell.angle_alpha   90.00
_cell.angle_beta   90.00
_cell.angle_gamma   90.00
#
_symmetry.space_group_name_H-M   'P 1'
#
loop_
_entity.id
_entity.type
_entity.pdbx_description
1 polymer ?
#
loop_
_entity_poly.entity_id
_entity_poly.type
_entity_poly.pdbx_seq_one_letter_code
_entity_poly.pdbx_strand_id
1 'polypeptide(L)'
;MWIIPWKRSTTAFGYAQAIDSTWARYQRDAGSTDADRTDFADAVDFIGWYHQQSYTALGLSPRDARSSYLAYHEGHDGYQNKSYRKKKWLLKVAEQVATRADRYRKQLESCPL
;
A
#
# COMPACT_ATOMS: atom_id res chain seq x y z
N MET A 1 25.47 -20.79 17.80
CA MET A 1 25.25 -19.36 18.10
C MET A 1 23.88 -18.98 17.56
N TRP A 2 22.92 -18.69 18.43
CA TRP A 2 21.51 -18.50 18.08
C TRP A 2 21.28 -17.01 17.77
N ILE A 3 21.02 -16.68 16.50
CA ILE A 3 20.63 -15.33 16.08
C ILE A 3 19.10 -15.28 16.16
N ILE A 4 18.57 -14.77 17.28
CA ILE A 4 17.15 -14.38 17.34
C ILE A 4 17.06 -12.98 16.74
N PRO A 5 16.45 -12.81 15.56
CA PRO A 5 16.15 -11.47 15.10
C PRO A 5 15.02 -10.97 16.00
N TRP A 6 15.35 -10.12 16.97
CA TRP A 6 14.36 -9.21 17.53
C TRP A 6 13.81 -8.39 16.36
N LYS A 7 12.74 -8.88 15.71
CA LYS A 7 11.96 -8.09 14.77
C LYS A 7 11.46 -6.90 15.58
N ARG A 8 11.94 -5.70 15.26
CA ARG A 8 11.39 -4.45 15.76
C ARG A 8 9.86 -4.56 15.62
N SER A 9 9.13 -4.39 16.73
CA SER A 9 7.66 -4.49 16.69
C SER A 9 7.13 -3.53 15.63
N THR A 10 6.42 -4.03 14.64
CA THR A 10 5.82 -3.19 13.60
C THR A 10 4.55 -2.57 14.15
N THR A 11 4.34 -1.28 13.88
CA THR A 11 3.10 -0.58 14.26
C THR A 11 2.03 -0.67 13.16
N ALA A 12 2.27 -1.50 12.14
CA ALA A 12 1.29 -1.79 11.09
C ALA A 12 0.08 -2.54 11.68
N PHE A 13 -1.11 -1.97 11.58
CA PHE A 13 -2.35 -2.65 11.94
C PHE A 13 -3.58 -2.07 11.20
N GLY A 14 -4.74 -2.68 11.45
CA GLY A 14 -6.01 -2.28 10.83
C GLY A 14 -6.15 -2.80 9.40
N TYR A 15 -7.20 -2.38 8.70
CA TYR A 15 -7.48 -2.79 7.32
C TYR A 15 -6.38 -2.34 6.36
N ALA A 16 -5.83 -1.15 6.57
CA ALA A 16 -4.76 -0.60 5.76
C ALA A 16 -3.39 -1.26 6.05
N GLN A 17 -3.19 -1.89 7.22
CA GLN A 17 -1.86 -2.32 7.69
C GLN A 17 -0.83 -1.17 7.66
N ALA A 18 -1.29 0.06 7.95
CA ALA A 18 -0.47 1.26 7.93
C ALA A 18 0.29 1.43 9.26
N ILE A 19 1.56 1.81 9.18
CA ILE A 19 2.35 2.18 10.36
C ILE A 19 1.92 3.56 10.87
N ASP A 20 2.10 3.80 12.18
CA ASP A 20 1.63 5.02 12.86
C ASP A 20 2.08 6.31 12.17
N SER A 21 3.34 6.38 11.73
CA SER A 21 3.90 7.57 11.09
C SER A 21 3.23 7.90 9.75
N THR A 22 2.91 6.86 8.96
CA THR A 22 2.22 7.03 7.68
C THR A 22 0.75 7.40 7.89
N TRP A 23 0.10 6.78 8.88
CA TRP A 23 -1.28 7.11 9.24
C TRP A 23 -1.42 8.55 9.74
N ALA A 24 -0.55 8.96 10.66
CA ALA A 24 -0.55 10.33 11.19
C ALA A 24 -0.30 11.37 10.11
N ARG A 25 0.47 11.03 9.06
CA ARG A 25 0.63 11.90 7.90
C ARG A 25 -0.66 12.01 7.10
N TYR A 26 -1.32 10.89 6.82
CA TYR A 26 -2.64 10.90 6.17
C TYR A 26 -3.66 11.77 6.92
N GLN A 27 -3.77 11.61 8.25
CA GLN A 27 -4.69 12.41 9.07
C GLN A 27 -4.41 13.92 8.99
N ARG A 28 -3.16 14.34 8.73
CA ARG A 28 -2.83 15.75 8.53
C ARG A 28 -3.07 16.24 7.11
N ASP A 29 -2.81 15.37 6.12
CA ASP A 29 -2.77 15.76 4.71
C ASP A 29 -4.15 15.70 4.04
N ALA A 30 -5.01 14.75 4.40
CA ALA A 30 -6.29 14.50 3.71
C ALA A 30 -7.41 13.95 4.61
N GLY A 31 -7.07 13.13 5.61
CA GLY A 31 -8.05 12.57 6.54
C GLY A 31 -8.58 13.61 7.53
N SER A 32 -9.53 13.17 8.37
CA SER A 32 -9.90 13.90 9.58
C SER A 32 -8.99 13.52 10.75
N THR A 33 -8.95 14.35 11.79
CA THR A 33 -8.28 13.99 13.06
C THR A 33 -8.86 12.73 13.70
N ASP A 34 -10.10 12.41 13.34
CA ASP A 34 -10.89 11.35 13.95
C ASP A 34 -10.86 10.06 13.10
N ALA A 35 -10.15 10.08 11.96
CA ALA A 35 -10.06 8.93 11.07
C ALA A 35 -9.39 7.73 11.78
N ASP A 36 -10.01 6.56 11.67
CA ASP A 36 -9.62 5.33 12.33
C ASP A 36 -9.20 4.27 11.31
N ARG A 37 -7.95 3.78 11.41
CA ARG A 37 -7.42 2.72 10.52
C ARG A 37 -8.11 1.35 10.69
N THR A 38 -8.94 1.20 11.70
CA THR A 38 -9.81 0.04 11.90
C THR A 38 -11.18 0.21 11.27
N ASP A 39 -11.57 1.43 10.88
CA ASP A 39 -12.73 1.67 10.02
C ASP A 39 -12.37 1.36 8.56
N PHE A 40 -13.30 0.70 7.85
CA PHE A 40 -13.06 0.27 6.48
C PHE A 40 -13.06 1.44 5.51
N ALA A 41 -13.96 2.42 5.68
CA ALA A 41 -14.05 3.57 4.79
C ALA A 41 -12.80 4.45 4.91
N ASP A 42 -12.36 4.72 6.14
CA ASP A 42 -11.13 5.48 6.39
C ASP A 42 -9.89 4.75 5.86
N ALA A 43 -9.83 3.43 5.98
CA ALA A 43 -8.74 2.65 5.43
C ALA A 43 -8.71 2.70 3.89
N VAL A 44 -9.86 2.67 3.22
CA VAL A 44 -9.93 2.79 1.75
C VAL A 44 -9.53 4.18 1.28
N ASP A 45 -9.98 5.23 1.98
CA ASP A 45 -9.58 6.61 1.66
C ASP A 45 -8.07 6.82 1.84
N PHE A 46 -7.52 6.31 2.94
CA PHE A 46 -6.07 6.27 3.17
C PHE A 46 -5.30 5.61 2.01
N ILE A 47 -5.78 4.47 1.50
CA ILE A 47 -5.15 3.79 0.37
C ILE A 47 -5.21 4.68 -0.88
N GLY A 48 -6.35 5.31 -1.16
CA GLY A 48 -6.50 6.28 -2.26
C GLY A 48 -5.52 7.45 -2.14
N TRP A 49 -5.44 8.07 -0.96
CA TRP A 49 -4.48 9.12 -0.64
C TRP A 49 -3.03 8.65 -0.87
N TYR A 50 -2.66 7.47 -0.39
CA TYR A 50 -1.30 6.94 -0.56
C TYR A 50 -0.96 6.69 -2.05
N HIS A 51 -1.92 6.20 -2.83
CA HIS A 51 -1.74 6.06 -4.28
C HIS A 51 -1.54 7.42 -4.95
N GLN A 52 -2.26 8.46 -4.54
CA GLN A 52 -2.05 9.81 -5.03
C GLN A 52 -0.65 10.34 -4.68
N GLN A 53 -0.17 10.10 -3.45
CA GLN A 53 1.21 10.44 -3.08
C GLN A 53 2.23 9.70 -3.95
N SER A 54 1.96 8.42 -4.25
CA SER A 54 2.81 7.60 -5.11
C SER A 54 2.82 8.09 -6.56
N TYR A 55 1.67 8.54 -7.08
CA TYR A 55 1.60 9.17 -8.39
C TYR A 55 2.45 10.45 -8.45
N THR A 56 2.30 11.34 -7.47
CA THR A 56 3.05 12.61 -7.41
C THR A 56 4.56 12.39 -7.22
N ALA A 57 4.96 11.48 -6.34
CA ALA A 57 6.36 11.28 -5.98
C ALA A 57 7.14 10.39 -6.98
N LEU A 58 6.45 9.42 -7.62
CA LEU A 58 7.09 8.37 -8.41
C LEU A 58 6.59 8.27 -9.85
N GLY A 59 5.56 9.04 -10.23
CA GLY A 59 4.91 8.95 -11.53
C GLY A 59 4.16 7.63 -11.75
N LEU A 60 3.83 6.90 -10.67
CA LEU A 60 3.15 5.61 -10.79
C LEU A 60 1.68 5.82 -11.15
N SER A 61 1.30 5.29 -12.32
CA SER A 61 -0.10 5.31 -12.76
C SER A 61 -0.99 4.66 -11.69
N PRO A 62 -2.15 5.26 -11.35
CA PRO A 62 -3.13 4.64 -10.47
C PRO A 62 -3.64 3.28 -10.99
N ARG A 63 -3.47 3.00 -12.29
CA ARG A 63 -3.83 1.71 -12.90
C ARG A 63 -2.73 0.66 -12.80
N ASP A 64 -1.51 1.02 -12.42
CA ASP A 64 -0.39 0.10 -12.20
C ASP A 64 -0.42 -0.42 -10.76
N ALA A 65 -1.30 -1.39 -10.52
CA ALA A 65 -1.46 -2.04 -9.22
C ALA A 65 -0.18 -2.77 -8.76
N ARG A 66 0.62 -3.28 -9.71
CA ARG A 66 1.87 -3.99 -9.41
C ARG A 66 2.88 -3.05 -8.78
N SER A 67 3.17 -1.94 -9.46
CA SER A 67 4.14 -0.95 -9.00
C SER A 67 3.63 -0.24 -7.74
N SER A 68 2.34 0.04 -7.67
CA SER A 68 1.73 0.65 -6.49
C SER A 68 1.86 -0.24 -5.26
N TYR A 69 1.64 -1.56 -5.38
CA TYR A 69 1.84 -2.49 -4.28
C TYR A 69 3.30 -2.55 -3.82
N LEU A 70 4.25 -2.55 -4.75
CA LEU A 70 5.67 -2.51 -4.43
C LEU A 70 6.07 -1.21 -3.71
N ALA A 71 5.54 -0.07 -4.14
CA ALA A 71 5.76 1.22 -3.49
C ALA A 71 5.13 1.26 -2.09
N TYR A 72 3.92 0.73 -1.93
CA TYR A 72 3.26 0.62 -0.64
C TYR A 72 4.05 -0.24 0.34
N HIS A 73 4.54 -1.39 -0.11
CA HIS A 73 5.28 -2.32 0.72
C HIS A 73 6.68 -1.82 1.11
N GLU A 74 7.41 -1.24 0.17
CA GLU A 74 8.79 -0.81 0.40
C GLU A 74 8.92 0.64 0.89
N GLY A 75 7.83 1.42 0.79
CA GLY A 75 7.89 2.88 0.83
C GLY A 75 8.41 3.49 -0.47
N HIS A 76 8.21 4.80 -0.66
CA HIS A 76 8.62 5.50 -1.88
C HIS A 76 10.13 5.43 -2.15
N ASP A 77 10.95 5.69 -1.12
CA ASP A 77 12.42 5.61 -1.24
C ASP A 77 12.91 4.19 -1.53
N GLY A 78 12.33 3.19 -0.86
CA GLY A 78 12.66 1.78 -1.09
C GLY A 78 12.32 1.34 -2.52
N TYR A 79 11.19 1.80 -3.04
CA TYR A 79 10.79 1.57 -4.41
C TYR A 79 11.76 2.23 -5.41
N GLN A 80 12.11 3.50 -5.23
CA GLN A 80 13.10 4.20 -6.08
C GLN A 80 14.45 3.49 -6.09
N ASN A 81 14.91 3.05 -4.92
CA ASN A 81 16.13 2.28 -4.74
C ASN A 81 16.01 0.81 -5.19
N LYS A 82 14.82 0.39 -5.67
CA LYS A 82 14.53 -0.94 -6.20
C LYS A 82 14.85 -2.07 -5.20
N SER A 83 14.68 -1.82 -3.90
CA SER A 83 15.00 -2.82 -2.84
C SER A 83 14.17 -4.09 -2.97
N TYR A 84 12.98 -4.01 -3.58
CA TYR A 84 12.12 -5.15 -3.89
C TYR A 84 12.76 -6.18 -4.82
N ARG A 85 13.74 -5.80 -5.66
CA ARG A 85 14.39 -6.72 -6.62
C ARG A 85 15.11 -7.88 -5.93
N LYS A 86 15.56 -7.67 -4.69
CA LYS A 86 16.22 -8.70 -3.87
C LYS A 86 15.22 -9.64 -3.20
N LYS A 87 13.93 -9.31 -3.20
CA LYS A 87 12.85 -10.03 -2.51
C LYS A 87 11.99 -10.78 -3.54
N LYS A 88 12.44 -11.95 -4.00
CA LYS A 88 11.70 -12.77 -4.98
C LYS A 88 10.25 -13.05 -4.59
N TRP A 89 10.00 -13.28 -3.30
CA TRP A 89 8.65 -13.50 -2.77
C TRP A 89 7.75 -12.26 -2.98
N LEU A 90 8.29 -11.05 -2.80
CA LEU A 90 7.54 -9.80 -2.93
C LEU A 90 7.16 -9.54 -4.39
N LEU A 91 8.09 -9.80 -5.32
CA LEU A 91 7.81 -9.74 -6.76
C LEU A 91 6.65 -10.66 -7.15
N LYS A 92 6.61 -11.88 -6.59
CA LYS A 92 5.52 -12.83 -6.83
C LYS A 92 4.19 -12.33 -6.27
N VAL A 93 4.18 -11.74 -5.07
CA VAL A 93 2.94 -11.18 -4.48
C VAL A 93 2.45 -9.97 -5.28
N ALA A 94 3.35 -9.08 -5.71
CA ALA A 94 2.98 -7.94 -6.54
C ALA A 94 2.29 -8.37 -7.85
N GLU A 95 2.75 -9.48 -8.45
CA GLU A 95 2.12 -10.06 -9.64
C GLU A 95 0.71 -10.62 -9.36
N GLN A 96 0.53 -11.26 -8.20
CA GLN A 96 -0.79 -11.73 -7.77
C GLN A 96 -1.75 -10.56 -7.52
N VAL A 97 -1.25 -9.45 -6.95
CA VAL A 97 -2.04 -8.23 -6.75
C VAL A 97 -2.48 -7.64 -8.09
N ALA A 98 -1.58 -7.54 -9.07
CA ALA A 98 -1.92 -7.07 -10.40
C ALA A 98 -2.98 -7.96 -11.09
N THR A 99 -2.84 -9.28 -10.97
CA THR A 99 -3.82 -10.24 -11.50
C THR A 99 -5.20 -10.06 -10.85
N ARG A 100 -5.25 -9.86 -9.53
CA ARG A 100 -6.50 -9.59 -8.81
C ARG A 100 -7.12 -8.26 -9.21
N ALA A 101 -6.31 -7.21 -9.35
CA ALA A 101 -6.78 -5.89 -9.78
C ALA A 101 -7.40 -5.94 -11.19
N ASP A 102 -6.79 -6.67 -12.13
CA ASP A 102 -7.37 -6.87 -13.46
C ASP A 102 -8.70 -7.63 -13.42
N ARG A 103 -8.79 -8.66 -12.58
CA ARG A 103 -10.06 -9.37 -12.35
C ARG A 103 -11.14 -8.44 -11.82
N TYR A 104 -10.86 -7.67 -10.77
CA TYR A 104 -11.85 -6.77 -10.18
C TYR A 104 -12.27 -5.66 -11.15
N ARG A 105 -11.35 -5.11 -11.94
CA ARG A 105 -11.70 -4.15 -12.99
C ARG A 105 -12.70 -4.73 -14.00
N LYS A 106 -12.43 -5.93 -14.52
CA LYS A 106 -13.35 -6.62 -15.44
C LYS A 106 -14.71 -6.91 -14.80
N GLN A 107 -14.73 -7.29 -13.53
CA GLN A 107 -15.97 -7.53 -12.80
C GLN A 107 -16.78 -6.24 -12.62
N LEU A 108 -16.13 -5.15 -12.24
CA LEU A 108 -16.77 -3.83 -12.11
C LEU A 108 -17.33 -3.30 -13.43
N GLU A 109 -16.63 -3.51 -14.54
CA GLU A 109 -17.12 -3.17 -15.89
C GLU A 109 -18.39 -3.95 -16.28
N SER A 110 -18.59 -5.13 -15.68
CA SER A 110 -19.76 -5.99 -15.90
C SER A 110 -20.87 -5.82 -14.85
N CYS A 111 -20.65 -5.00 -13.82
CA CYS A 111 -21.66 -4.79 -12.77
C CYS A 111 -22.79 -3.89 -13.30
N PRO A 112 -24.07 -4.31 -13.21
CA PRO A 112 -25.17 -3.40 -13.45
C PRO A 112 -25.19 -2.31 -12.35
N LEU A 113 -25.35 -1.06 -12.77
CA LEU A 113 -25.49 0.10 -11.88
C LEU A 113 -26.85 0.13 -11.19
#